data_AF-A0A7J7QPF0-F1
#
_entry.id   AF-A0A7J7QPF0-F1
#
_cell.length_a   1.000
_cell.length_b   1.000
_cell.length_c   1.000
_cell.angle_alpha   90.00
_cell.angle_beta   90.00
_cell.angle_gamma   90.00
#
_symmetry.space_group_name_H-M   'P 1'
#
loop_
_entity.id
_entity.type
_entity.pdbx_description
1 polymer ?
#
loop_
_entity_poly.entity_id
_entity_poly.type
_entity_poly.pdbx_seq_one_letter_code
_entity_poly.pdbx_strand_id
1 'polypeptide(L)'
;MTSDVAKHGPRADVLVYHAPELDWDRFWAAPKPQHQLWALHSMESEEAYTVQQAAAPTWQRLDIQANYKLSAVLPGLIHVPVPYLNSGQYRGFTKRRPAMYTKTGLVLWMHNNCDAVSYRQQLVQQLMQLLPVDSPGACLRNMDASGLNSAAPTELMARYKFYLVFENVFGDPDWVSSTFFRALDAGTVPVVLGAPNVLKFAPGPRSIIRACDFDSQQDLAGYLLYLDSNDTAYREYLSWKEAGPSADFRSLMRTADLSPWCEMCIAAAQRTPWAFDGTTRQALAAHQHTKQEFDRLNAQLDRDASMPCRGKTAWWQVQPAEGGAALWTRDDAVHLPPG
;
A
#
# COMPACT_ATOMS: atom_id res chain seq x y z
N MET A 1 -25.48 -7.18 -6.40
CA MET A 1 -24.48 -6.17 -5.99
C MET A 1 -24.23 -5.21 -7.16
N THR A 2 -24.10 -3.90 -6.90
CA THR A 2 -23.86 -2.87 -7.93
C THR A 2 -23.11 -1.67 -7.35
N SER A 3 -22.28 -1.01 -8.16
CA SER A 3 -21.76 0.34 -7.89
C SER A 3 -22.54 1.44 -8.60
N ASP A 4 -23.39 1.10 -9.57
CA ASP A 4 -24.33 2.03 -10.19
C ASP A 4 -25.58 2.16 -9.31
N VAL A 5 -25.43 2.96 -8.25
CA VAL A 5 -26.46 3.20 -7.24
C VAL A 5 -27.67 3.91 -7.85
N ALA A 6 -27.47 4.77 -8.85
CA ALA A 6 -28.55 5.51 -9.49
C ALA A 6 -29.49 4.59 -10.30
N LYS A 7 -28.93 3.63 -11.05
CA LYS A 7 -29.71 2.76 -11.93
C LYS A 7 -30.29 1.54 -11.23
N HIS A 8 -29.57 0.99 -10.24
CA HIS A 8 -29.89 -0.31 -9.66
C HIS A 8 -30.16 -0.26 -8.15
N GLY A 9 -30.01 0.91 -7.51
CA GLY A 9 -30.18 1.16 -6.08
C GLY A 9 -31.34 0.43 -5.41
N PRO A 10 -32.59 0.65 -5.86
CA PRO A 10 -33.78 0.11 -5.19
C PRO A 10 -33.93 -1.42 -5.23
N ARG A 11 -33.20 -2.12 -6.12
CA ARG A 11 -33.32 -3.57 -6.33
C ARG A 11 -32.07 -4.35 -5.95
N ALA A 12 -31.02 -3.66 -5.52
CA ALA A 12 -29.76 -4.31 -5.20
C ALA A 12 -29.70 -4.70 -3.73
N ASP A 13 -29.33 -5.94 -3.45
CA ASP A 13 -29.07 -6.41 -2.08
C ASP A 13 -27.78 -5.83 -1.50
N VAL A 14 -26.87 -5.36 -2.36
CA VAL A 14 -25.58 -4.77 -1.98
C VAL A 14 -25.29 -3.57 -2.86
N LEU A 15 -25.07 -2.42 -2.24
CA LEU A 15 -24.56 -1.21 -2.89
C LEU A 15 -23.09 -1.00 -2.54
N VAL A 16 -22.29 -0.73 -3.56
CA VAL A 16 -20.86 -0.48 -3.43
C VAL A 16 -20.59 0.98 -3.75
N TYR A 17 -20.11 1.70 -2.74
CA TYR A 17 -19.77 3.12 -2.85
C TYR A 17 -18.26 3.26 -2.98
N HIS A 18 -17.83 4.05 -3.96
CA HIS A 18 -16.41 4.36 -4.15
C HIS A 18 -16.07 5.66 -3.43
N ALA A 19 -15.25 5.57 -2.37
CA ALA A 19 -15.05 6.66 -1.41
C ALA A 19 -14.51 7.98 -2.03
N PRO A 20 -13.52 7.96 -2.95
CA PRO A 20 -12.99 9.20 -3.53
C PRO A 20 -13.98 10.01 -4.37
N GLU A 21 -15.01 9.35 -4.91
CA GLU A 21 -16.01 9.96 -5.81
C GLU A 21 -17.35 10.22 -5.11
N LEU A 22 -17.42 9.92 -3.81
CA LEU A 22 -18.67 9.96 -3.06
C LEU A 22 -19.02 11.38 -2.63
N ASP A 23 -20.27 11.78 -2.88
CA ASP A 23 -20.89 12.89 -2.18
C ASP A 23 -21.25 12.42 -0.77
N TRP A 24 -20.38 12.76 0.19
CA TRP A 24 -20.48 12.28 1.57
C TRP A 24 -21.71 12.82 2.28
N ASP A 25 -22.08 14.08 2.06
CA ASP A 25 -23.26 14.67 2.69
C ASP A 25 -24.53 13.95 2.23
N ARG A 26 -24.65 13.72 0.92
CA ARG A 26 -25.78 12.97 0.36
C ARG A 26 -25.78 11.51 0.81
N PHE A 27 -24.62 10.88 0.87
CA PHE A 27 -24.48 9.50 1.32
C PHE A 27 -24.98 9.34 2.76
N TRP A 28 -24.59 10.25 3.65
CA TRP A 28 -25.02 10.22 5.05
C TRP A 28 -26.47 10.64 5.23
N ALA A 29 -27.03 11.49 4.38
CA ALA A 29 -28.44 11.84 4.44
C ALA A 29 -29.37 10.71 3.94
N ALA A 30 -28.89 9.82 3.07
CA ALA A 30 -29.73 8.78 2.46
C ALA A 30 -30.18 7.72 3.48
N PRO A 31 -31.46 7.30 3.52
CA PRO A 31 -31.90 6.20 4.37
C PRO A 31 -31.38 4.86 3.82
N LYS A 32 -30.88 3.99 4.72
CA LYS A 32 -30.43 2.63 4.36
C LYS A 32 -31.59 1.64 4.53
N PRO A 33 -32.08 0.99 3.45
CA PRO A 33 -33.09 -0.06 3.56
C PRO A 33 -32.59 -1.25 4.38
N GLN A 34 -33.45 -1.84 5.21
CA GLN A 34 -33.07 -2.93 6.12
C GLN A 34 -32.55 -4.19 5.40
N HIS A 35 -33.01 -4.45 4.18
CA HIS A 35 -32.59 -5.61 3.38
C HIS A 35 -31.26 -5.39 2.64
N GLN A 36 -30.73 -4.17 2.63
CA GLN A 36 -29.64 -3.77 1.76
C GLN A 36 -28.34 -3.62 2.56
N LEU A 37 -27.28 -4.27 2.07
CA LEU A 37 -25.93 -4.10 2.58
C LEU A 37 -25.22 -2.95 1.86
N TRP A 38 -24.48 -2.14 2.62
CA TRP A 38 -23.67 -1.05 2.09
C TRP A 38 -22.20 -1.41 2.26
N ALA A 39 -21.48 -1.43 1.14
CA ALA A 39 -20.05 -1.63 1.08
C ALA A 39 -19.36 -0.33 0.69
N LEU A 40 -18.29 0.04 1.39
CA LEU A 40 -17.40 1.10 0.95
C LEU A 40 -16.13 0.49 0.37
N HIS A 41 -15.75 0.93 -0.83
CA HIS A 41 -14.51 0.55 -1.50
C HIS A 41 -13.60 1.77 -1.65
N SER A 42 -12.36 1.65 -1.17
CA SER A 42 -11.33 2.68 -1.33
C SER A 42 -9.93 2.06 -1.29
N MET A 43 -9.14 2.28 -2.33
CA MET A 43 -7.71 1.99 -2.29
C MET A 43 -6.88 3.22 -1.94
N GLU A 44 -7.51 4.34 -1.59
CA GLU A 44 -6.82 5.58 -1.22
C GLU A 44 -6.61 5.68 0.29
N SER A 45 -5.49 6.29 0.70
CA SER A 45 -5.14 6.52 2.11
C SER A 45 -6.17 7.44 2.76
N GLU A 46 -6.57 7.08 3.98
CA GLU A 46 -7.52 7.88 4.76
C GLU A 46 -6.88 9.21 5.20
N GLU A 47 -5.55 9.24 5.37
CA GLU A 47 -4.78 10.46 5.68
C GLU A 47 -4.64 11.40 4.48
N ALA A 48 -4.64 10.86 3.26
CA ALA A 48 -4.61 11.67 2.04
C ALA A 48 -5.99 12.28 1.72
N TYR A 49 -7.08 11.65 2.18
CA TYR A 49 -8.46 12.06 1.93
C TYR A 49 -9.18 12.36 3.24
N THR A 50 -9.00 13.59 3.74
CA THR A 50 -9.54 14.08 5.02
C THR A 50 -11.05 13.88 5.20
N VAL A 51 -11.82 13.79 4.11
CA VAL A 51 -13.26 13.50 4.16
C VAL A 51 -13.56 12.09 4.69
N GLN A 52 -12.68 11.12 4.45
CA GLN A 52 -12.79 9.77 5.02
C GLN A 52 -12.56 9.77 6.54
N GLN A 53 -11.69 10.65 7.03
CA GLN A 53 -11.45 10.84 8.47
C GLN A 53 -12.63 11.53 9.17
N ALA A 54 -13.21 12.55 8.53
CA ALA A 54 -14.39 13.26 9.05
C ALA A 54 -15.64 12.37 9.14
N ALA A 55 -15.68 11.30 8.34
CA ALA A 55 -16.74 10.28 8.33
C ALA A 55 -16.60 9.18 9.40
N ALA A 56 -15.58 9.24 10.28
CA ALA A 56 -15.31 8.28 11.36
C ALA A 56 -16.55 7.86 12.20
N PRO A 57 -17.47 8.77 12.57
CA PRO A 57 -18.64 8.41 13.38
C PRO A 57 -19.71 7.60 12.62
N THR A 58 -19.68 7.62 11.28
CA THR A 58 -20.73 7.09 10.41
C THR A 58 -20.38 5.77 9.73
N TRP A 59 -19.14 5.27 9.87
CA TRP A 59 -18.74 3.93 9.41
C TRP A 59 -19.60 2.80 9.98
N GLN A 60 -20.25 3.02 11.12
CA GLN A 60 -21.21 2.07 11.71
C GLN A 60 -22.38 1.71 10.79
N ARG A 61 -22.65 2.52 9.75
CA ARG A 61 -23.70 2.27 8.77
C ARG A 61 -23.28 1.32 7.65
N LEU A 62 -21.98 1.10 7.48
CA LEU A 62 -21.43 0.17 6.51
C LEU A 62 -21.52 -1.25 7.06
N ASP A 63 -21.66 -2.23 6.18
CA ASP A 63 -21.57 -3.66 6.54
C ASP A 63 -20.25 -4.25 6.06
N ILE A 64 -19.72 -3.71 4.96
CA ILE A 64 -18.50 -4.18 4.31
C ILE A 64 -17.56 -3.00 4.10
N GLN A 65 -16.29 -3.17 4.48
CA GLN A 65 -15.22 -2.21 4.21
C GLN A 65 -14.19 -2.92 3.33
N ALA A 66 -14.00 -2.43 2.11
CA ALA A 66 -13.01 -2.95 1.17
C ALA A 66 -11.92 -1.90 0.96
N ASN A 67 -10.76 -2.06 1.59
CA ASN A 67 -9.67 -1.08 1.54
C ASN A 67 -8.28 -1.71 1.68
N TYR A 68 -7.24 -0.89 1.56
CA TYR A 68 -5.83 -1.32 1.60
C TYR A 68 -5.36 -1.87 2.96
N LYS A 69 -6.12 -1.66 4.05
CA LYS A 69 -5.77 -2.17 5.38
C LYS A 69 -5.76 -3.70 5.38
N LEU A 70 -4.98 -4.30 6.27
CA LEU A 70 -4.95 -5.76 6.44
C LEU A 70 -5.96 -6.26 7.48
N SER A 71 -6.57 -5.35 8.25
CA SER A 71 -7.57 -5.64 9.29
C SER A 71 -8.70 -4.62 9.27
N ALA A 72 -9.86 -5.00 9.80
CA ALA A 72 -11.01 -4.13 9.94
C ALA A 72 -10.71 -2.92 10.84
N VAL A 73 -11.22 -1.75 10.46
CA VAL A 73 -11.09 -0.52 11.27
C VAL A 73 -12.05 -0.52 12.47
N LEU A 74 -13.19 -1.20 12.37
CA LEU A 74 -14.19 -1.29 13.44
C LEU A 74 -14.67 -2.74 13.68
N PRO A 75 -14.95 -3.11 14.94
CA PRO A 75 -15.62 -4.37 15.26
C PRO A 75 -16.97 -4.49 14.54
N GLY A 76 -17.24 -5.64 13.94
CA GLY A 76 -18.53 -5.96 13.30
C GLY A 76 -18.64 -5.62 11.81
N LEU A 77 -17.70 -4.86 11.24
CA LEU A 77 -17.56 -4.71 9.79
C LEU A 77 -16.97 -5.98 9.18
N ILE A 78 -17.52 -6.44 8.06
CA ILE A 78 -16.83 -7.43 7.24
C ILE A 78 -15.76 -6.69 6.46
N HIS A 79 -14.51 -6.90 6.82
CA HIS A 79 -13.40 -6.28 6.11
C HIS A 79 -12.96 -7.13 4.93
N VAL A 80 -12.68 -6.50 3.80
CA VAL A 80 -12.14 -7.09 2.59
C VAL A 80 -10.80 -6.39 2.33
N PRO A 81 -9.65 -7.03 2.56
CA PRO A 81 -8.38 -6.43 2.23
C PRO A 81 -8.25 -6.30 0.71
N VAL A 82 -7.90 -5.10 0.26
CA VAL A 82 -7.65 -4.75 -1.13
C VAL A 82 -6.23 -4.19 -1.24
N PRO A 83 -5.20 -5.03 -0.98
CA PRO A 83 -3.83 -4.58 -1.12
C PRO A 83 -3.55 -4.26 -2.59
N TYR A 84 -2.57 -3.39 -2.86
CA TYR A 84 -2.03 -3.19 -4.21
C TYR A 84 -1.15 -4.37 -4.68
N LEU A 85 -1.43 -5.57 -4.16
CA LEU A 85 -0.80 -6.83 -4.48
C LEU A 85 -1.78 -7.64 -5.33
N ASN A 86 -1.28 -8.30 -6.37
CA ASN A 86 -2.06 -9.21 -7.19
C ASN A 86 -1.12 -10.27 -7.77
N SER A 87 -1.30 -11.54 -7.37
CA SER A 87 -0.41 -12.64 -7.78
C SER A 87 -0.40 -12.86 -9.30
N GLY A 88 -1.54 -12.62 -9.96
CA GLY A 88 -1.70 -12.67 -11.42
C GLY A 88 -0.98 -11.55 -12.18
N GLN A 89 -0.87 -10.35 -11.58
CA GLN A 89 -0.20 -9.18 -12.14
C GLN A 89 1.32 -9.21 -11.90
N TYR A 90 1.76 -9.70 -10.74
CA TYR A 90 3.16 -9.70 -10.32
C TYR A 90 3.77 -11.12 -10.35
N ARG A 91 3.66 -11.77 -11.51
CA ARG A 91 4.15 -13.16 -11.71
C ARG A 91 5.67 -13.30 -11.60
N GLY A 92 6.41 -12.20 -11.50
CA GLY A 92 7.86 -12.17 -11.40
C GLY A 92 8.39 -12.30 -9.98
N PHE A 93 7.55 -12.31 -8.93
CA PHE A 93 8.03 -12.44 -7.54
C PHE A 93 8.93 -13.67 -7.33
N THR A 94 8.56 -14.82 -7.88
CA THR A 94 9.32 -16.07 -7.77
C THR A 94 10.31 -16.29 -8.90
N LYS A 95 10.37 -15.38 -9.89
CA LYS A 95 11.25 -15.52 -11.05
C LYS A 95 12.58 -14.83 -10.80
N ARG A 96 13.67 -15.58 -10.90
CA ARG A 96 15.02 -15.03 -11.03
C ARG A 96 15.21 -14.47 -12.44
N ARG A 97 15.68 -13.22 -12.56
CA ARG A 97 16.01 -12.61 -13.87
C ARG A 97 17.52 -12.36 -13.95
N PRO A 98 18.20 -12.67 -15.06
CA PRO A 98 19.65 -12.44 -15.19
C PRO A 98 20.09 -11.00 -14.90
N ALA A 99 19.28 -10.02 -15.32
CA ALA A 99 19.55 -8.59 -15.12
C ALA A 99 19.45 -8.12 -13.64
N MET A 100 18.99 -8.97 -12.71
CA MET A 100 18.90 -8.59 -11.29
C MET A 100 20.27 -8.32 -10.65
N TYR A 101 21.35 -8.89 -11.20
CA TYR A 101 22.71 -8.72 -10.66
C TYR A 101 23.57 -7.75 -11.46
N THR A 102 23.11 -7.31 -12.63
CA THR A 102 23.85 -6.45 -13.55
C THR A 102 23.03 -5.20 -13.83
N LYS A 103 23.06 -4.27 -12.88
CA LYS A 103 22.32 -3.02 -12.92
C LYS A 103 23.18 -1.92 -13.54
N THR A 104 22.56 -1.05 -14.32
CA THR A 104 23.25 0.06 -15.00
C THR A 104 22.95 1.40 -14.33
N GLY A 105 21.82 1.52 -13.65
CA GLY A 105 21.44 2.71 -12.90
C GLY A 105 21.53 2.50 -11.39
N LEU A 106 21.79 3.57 -10.65
CA LEU A 106 21.89 3.51 -9.19
C LEU A 106 20.51 3.56 -8.53
N VAL A 107 19.86 4.73 -8.55
CA VAL A 107 18.53 4.95 -7.95
C VAL A 107 17.56 5.50 -8.98
N LEU A 108 16.34 4.95 -8.98
CA LEU A 108 15.22 5.45 -9.77
C LEU A 108 14.08 5.93 -8.86
N TRP A 109 13.44 7.03 -9.22
CA TRP A 109 12.21 7.52 -8.60
C TRP A 109 11.25 8.03 -9.67
N MET A 110 10.07 7.45 -9.81
CA MET A 110 9.16 7.80 -10.91
C MET A 110 7.73 7.92 -10.41
N HIS A 111 7.23 9.16 -10.35
CA HIS A 111 5.88 9.49 -9.93
C HIS A 111 5.28 10.61 -10.79
N ASN A 112 3.94 10.63 -10.82
CA ASN A 112 3.17 11.69 -11.50
C ASN A 112 2.40 12.60 -10.53
N ASN A 113 2.24 12.18 -9.26
CA ASN A 113 1.69 13.02 -8.21
C ASN A 113 2.84 13.71 -7.45
N CYS A 114 3.03 15.00 -7.73
CA CYS A 114 4.15 15.79 -7.21
C CYS A 114 3.79 16.52 -5.92
N ASP A 115 2.51 16.79 -5.72
CA ASP A 115 1.96 17.50 -4.55
C ASP A 115 1.47 16.51 -3.49
N ALA A 116 2.29 15.50 -3.21
CA ALA A 116 2.00 14.51 -2.18
C ALA A 116 2.02 15.17 -0.79
N VAL A 117 1.04 14.81 0.06
CA VAL A 117 0.93 15.28 1.46
C VAL A 117 2.19 14.99 2.27
N SER A 118 2.95 13.96 1.87
CA SER A 118 4.22 13.58 2.47
C SER A 118 5.42 14.47 2.13
N TYR A 119 5.30 15.42 1.19
CA TYR A 119 6.41 16.22 0.67
C TYR A 119 7.60 15.38 0.16
N ARG A 120 7.30 14.15 -0.32
CA ARG A 120 8.33 13.23 -0.81
C ARG A 120 9.21 13.81 -1.92
N GLN A 121 8.70 14.74 -2.74
CA GLN A 121 9.47 15.31 -3.84
C GLN A 121 10.66 16.11 -3.30
N GLN A 122 10.44 16.92 -2.27
CA GLN A 122 11.46 17.73 -1.62
C GLN A 122 12.52 16.85 -0.94
N LEU A 123 12.09 15.74 -0.30
CA LEU A 123 13.02 14.73 0.22
C LEU A 123 13.90 14.12 -0.88
N VAL A 124 13.31 13.79 -2.03
CA VAL A 124 14.07 13.26 -3.17
C VAL A 124 15.01 14.32 -3.76
N GLN A 125 14.60 15.59 -3.84
CA GLN A 125 15.48 16.69 -4.29
C GLN A 125 16.72 16.85 -3.40
N GLN A 126 16.56 16.70 -2.08
CA GLN A 126 17.68 16.73 -1.15
C GLN A 126 18.59 15.52 -1.35
N LEU A 127 18.01 14.33 -1.53
CA LEU A 127 18.77 13.10 -1.79
C LEU A 127 19.54 13.16 -3.11
N MET A 128 19.01 13.83 -4.13
CA MET A 128 19.69 14.09 -5.41
C MET A 128 20.98 14.92 -5.26
N GLN A 129 21.14 15.68 -4.17
CA GLN A 129 22.39 16.38 -3.87
C GLN A 129 23.47 15.46 -3.30
N LEU A 130 23.09 14.26 -2.85
CA LEU A 130 23.97 13.31 -2.15
C LEU A 130 24.36 12.11 -3.02
N LEU A 131 23.49 11.70 -3.95
CA LEU A 131 23.77 10.64 -4.92
C LEU A 131 22.93 10.78 -6.21
N PRO A 132 23.35 10.14 -7.32
CA PRO A 132 22.55 10.11 -8.55
C PRO A 132 21.18 9.45 -8.32
N VAL A 133 20.11 10.19 -8.62
CA VAL A 133 18.74 9.68 -8.68
C VAL A 133 18.13 10.11 -10.01
N ASP A 134 17.70 9.15 -10.81
CA ASP A 134 16.98 9.42 -12.06
C ASP A 134 15.48 9.51 -11.79
N SER A 135 14.85 10.51 -12.40
CA SER A 135 13.42 10.80 -12.31
C SER A 135 12.81 11.05 -13.69
N PRO A 136 12.36 9.98 -14.37
CA PRO A 136 11.70 10.07 -15.69
C PRO A 136 10.19 10.37 -15.60
N GLY A 137 9.62 10.44 -14.39
CA GLY A 137 8.20 10.74 -14.19
C GLY A 137 7.86 12.22 -14.44
N ALA A 138 6.60 12.60 -14.22
CA ALA A 138 6.21 14.02 -14.28
C ALA A 138 6.88 14.86 -13.19
N CYS A 139 7.20 14.26 -12.05
CA CYS A 139 7.87 14.93 -10.93
C CYS A 139 9.39 14.98 -11.12
N LEU A 140 9.99 16.15 -10.88
CA LEU A 140 11.41 16.50 -11.07
C LEU A 140 11.97 16.36 -12.49
N ARG A 141 11.55 15.33 -13.24
CA ARG A 141 11.76 15.13 -14.67
C ARG A 141 13.19 15.45 -15.14
N ASN A 142 14.19 14.90 -14.45
CA ASN A 142 15.61 15.10 -14.78
C ASN A 142 16.15 14.10 -15.82
N MET A 143 15.31 13.16 -16.27
CA MET A 143 15.62 12.16 -17.29
C MET A 143 14.51 12.17 -18.35
N ASP A 144 14.87 12.13 -19.63
CA ASP A 144 13.87 11.98 -20.69
C ASP A 144 13.32 10.55 -20.74
N ALA A 145 12.00 10.47 -20.71
CA ALA A 145 11.21 9.25 -20.67
C ALA A 145 10.39 9.02 -21.94
N SER A 146 10.52 9.89 -22.93
CA SER A 146 9.70 9.92 -24.15
C SER A 146 9.68 8.59 -24.95
N GLY A 147 10.66 7.71 -24.75
CA GLY A 147 10.72 6.36 -25.33
C GLY A 147 10.23 5.20 -24.45
N LEU A 148 9.67 5.46 -23.26
CA LEU A 148 9.22 4.44 -22.32
C LEU A 148 7.70 4.18 -22.45
N ASN A 149 7.33 3.04 -23.04
CA ASN A 149 5.93 2.60 -23.18
C ASN A 149 5.32 2.19 -21.82
N SER A 150 4.00 1.94 -21.72
CA SER A 150 3.34 1.56 -20.45
C SER A 150 3.80 0.22 -19.83
N ALA A 151 4.41 -0.68 -20.61
CA ALA A 151 5.12 -1.87 -20.12
C ALA A 151 6.54 -1.56 -19.58
N ALA A 152 7.07 -0.38 -19.91
CA ALA A 152 8.41 0.07 -19.57
C ALA A 152 8.66 0.42 -18.10
N PRO A 153 7.68 0.70 -17.20
CA PRO A 153 8.00 1.01 -15.80
C PRO A 153 8.76 -0.11 -15.10
N THR A 154 8.27 -1.35 -15.17
CA THR A 154 8.92 -2.51 -14.54
C THR A 154 10.25 -2.84 -15.22
N GLU A 155 10.32 -2.73 -16.55
CA GLU A 155 11.54 -3.00 -17.31
C GLU A 155 12.63 -1.97 -17.04
N LEU A 156 12.25 -0.69 -16.90
CA LEU A 156 13.15 0.38 -16.51
C LEU A 156 13.63 0.16 -15.08
N MET A 157 12.72 -0.07 -14.13
CA MET A 157 13.04 -0.40 -12.74
C MET A 157 14.07 -1.53 -12.65
N ALA A 158 13.95 -2.55 -13.51
CA ALA A 158 14.87 -3.68 -13.53
C ALA A 158 16.32 -3.31 -13.88
N ARG A 159 16.57 -2.14 -14.49
CA ARG A 159 17.92 -1.63 -14.82
C ARG A 159 18.59 -0.92 -13.63
N TYR A 160 17.85 -0.59 -12.59
CA TYR A 160 18.35 0.14 -11.42
C TYR A 160 18.60 -0.79 -10.23
N LYS A 161 19.61 -0.46 -9.41
CA LYS A 161 19.87 -1.17 -8.15
C LYS A 161 18.77 -0.92 -7.13
N PHE A 162 18.35 0.34 -7.01
CA PHE A 162 17.37 0.80 -6.05
C PHE A 162 16.19 1.50 -6.72
N TYR A 163 15.02 1.38 -6.10
CA TYR A 163 13.85 2.20 -6.43
C TYR A 163 13.32 2.86 -5.17
N LEU A 164 13.16 4.20 -5.20
CA LEU A 164 12.60 4.94 -4.07
C LEU A 164 11.08 4.75 -4.03
N VAL A 165 10.61 4.02 -3.03
CA VAL A 165 9.19 3.84 -2.72
C VAL A 165 8.82 4.83 -1.62
N PHE A 166 8.83 6.11 -1.97
CA PHE A 166 8.40 7.17 -1.06
C PHE A 166 6.92 7.42 -1.30
N GLU A 167 6.09 6.98 -0.35
CA GLU A 167 4.64 6.99 -0.47
C GLU A 167 4.03 8.40 -0.45
N ASN A 168 2.80 8.53 -0.95
CA ASN A 168 2.06 9.82 -0.91
C ASN A 168 1.77 10.28 0.54
N VAL A 169 1.71 9.31 1.45
CA VAL A 169 1.51 9.48 2.89
C VAL A 169 2.53 8.61 3.60
N PHE A 170 3.12 9.14 4.67
CA PHE A 170 4.00 8.37 5.54
C PHE A 170 3.31 8.11 6.88
N GLY A 171 3.63 6.99 7.52
CA GLY A 171 3.12 6.71 8.88
C GLY A 171 1.70 6.15 8.95
N ASP A 172 1.03 5.98 7.81
CA ASP A 172 -0.27 5.32 7.70
C ASP A 172 -0.08 3.78 7.66
N PRO A 173 -0.51 3.02 8.68
CA PRO A 173 -0.34 1.57 8.72
C PRO A 173 -0.96 0.88 7.50
N ASP A 174 -0.30 -0.15 6.99
CA ASP A 174 -0.70 -0.93 5.81
C ASP A 174 -0.74 -0.16 4.47
N TRP A 175 -0.44 1.14 4.44
CA TRP A 175 -0.37 1.91 3.21
C TRP A 175 0.87 1.51 2.38
N VAL A 176 0.69 0.52 1.50
CA VAL A 176 1.72 0.00 0.60
C VAL A 176 1.17 -0.04 -0.82
N SER A 177 1.67 0.86 -1.68
CA SER A 177 1.15 1.04 -3.04
C SER A 177 1.68 -0.01 -4.03
N SER A 178 1.09 -0.02 -5.23
CA SER A 178 1.52 -0.88 -6.34
C SER A 178 2.99 -0.67 -6.74
N THR A 179 3.56 0.48 -6.39
CA THR A 179 4.96 0.85 -6.63
C THR A 179 5.91 -0.08 -5.88
N PHE A 180 5.61 -0.38 -4.61
CA PHE A 180 6.38 -1.31 -3.79
C PHE A 180 6.46 -2.70 -4.43
N PHE A 181 5.30 -3.26 -4.78
CA PHE A 181 5.22 -4.58 -5.37
C PHE A 181 5.83 -4.63 -6.78
N ARG A 182 5.73 -3.55 -7.56
CA ARG A 182 6.38 -3.46 -8.87
C ARG A 182 7.90 -3.44 -8.76
N ALA A 183 8.47 -2.76 -7.76
CA ALA A 183 9.91 -2.77 -7.49
C ALA A 183 10.41 -4.19 -7.17
N LEU A 184 9.70 -4.92 -6.30
CA LEU A 184 9.99 -6.32 -5.99
C LEU A 184 9.87 -7.25 -7.21
N ASP A 185 8.86 -7.04 -8.06
CA ASP A 185 8.66 -7.80 -9.30
C ASP A 185 9.80 -7.56 -10.31
N ALA A 186 10.23 -6.30 -10.45
CA ALA A 186 11.33 -5.88 -11.31
C ALA A 186 12.70 -6.41 -10.83
N GLY A 187 12.82 -6.75 -9.54
CA GLY A 187 14.07 -7.18 -8.93
C GLY A 187 15.06 -6.04 -8.73
N THR A 188 14.54 -4.83 -8.49
CA THR A 188 15.28 -3.73 -7.89
C THR A 188 15.00 -3.72 -6.38
N VAL A 189 15.90 -3.20 -5.56
CA VAL A 189 15.75 -3.18 -4.11
C VAL A 189 14.91 -1.97 -3.71
N PRO A 190 13.71 -2.15 -3.12
CA PRO A 190 12.90 -1.03 -2.68
C PRO A 190 13.57 -0.28 -1.51
N VAL A 191 13.70 1.03 -1.62
CA VAL A 191 14.08 1.95 -0.54
C VAL A 191 12.82 2.67 -0.10
N VAL A 192 12.28 2.31 1.06
CA VAL A 192 10.90 2.64 1.44
C VAL A 192 10.85 3.71 2.52
N LEU A 193 10.01 4.71 2.29
CA LEU A 193 9.51 5.64 3.29
C LEU A 193 7.98 5.69 3.15
N GLY A 194 7.25 5.17 4.14
CA GLY A 194 5.83 4.88 4.00
C GLY A 194 5.22 4.29 5.27
N ALA A 195 4.47 3.19 5.13
CA ALA A 195 3.85 2.50 6.25
C ALA A 195 4.87 2.04 7.31
N PRO A 196 4.62 2.27 8.62
CA PRO A 196 5.53 1.88 9.68
C PRO A 196 5.74 0.36 9.77
N ASN A 197 4.72 -0.41 9.38
CA ASN A 197 4.69 -1.86 9.38
C ASN A 197 4.99 -2.47 8.00
N VAL A 198 5.68 -1.75 7.10
CA VAL A 198 6.00 -2.22 5.74
C VAL A 198 6.70 -3.58 5.68
N LEU A 199 7.41 -3.99 6.74
CA LEU A 199 8.06 -5.30 6.80
C LEU A 199 7.07 -6.47 6.69
N LYS A 200 5.80 -6.29 7.04
CA LYS A 200 4.72 -7.27 6.80
C LYS A 200 4.55 -7.62 5.32
N PHE A 201 4.89 -6.68 4.44
CA PHE A 201 4.75 -6.78 3.00
C PHE A 201 6.05 -7.20 2.33
N ALA A 202 7.15 -7.33 3.08
CA ALA A 202 8.45 -7.72 2.55
C ALA A 202 8.48 -9.24 2.25
N PRO A 203 9.02 -9.65 1.08
CA PRO A 203 9.08 -11.07 0.72
C PRO A 203 10.12 -11.88 1.51
N GLY A 204 10.96 -11.23 2.32
CA GLY A 204 11.87 -11.94 3.22
C GLY A 204 12.72 -10.98 4.05
N PRO A 205 13.56 -11.53 4.94
CA PRO A 205 14.56 -10.74 5.64
C PRO A 205 15.48 -10.04 4.65
N ARG A 206 15.85 -8.79 4.95
CA ARG A 206 16.76 -7.99 4.12
C ARG A 206 16.27 -7.88 2.67
N SER A 207 14.97 -7.89 2.35
CA SER A 207 14.52 -7.74 0.95
C SER A 207 14.20 -6.29 0.54
N ILE A 208 14.18 -5.37 1.52
CA ILE A 208 13.90 -3.95 1.35
C ILE A 208 14.82 -3.15 2.28
N ILE A 209 15.03 -1.88 1.95
CA ILE A 209 15.72 -0.91 2.80
C ILE A 209 14.67 0.07 3.31
N ARG A 210 14.57 0.29 4.62
CA ARG A 210 13.67 1.34 5.15
C ARG A 210 14.48 2.60 5.37
N ALA A 211 14.08 3.70 4.74
CA ALA A 211 14.77 4.98 4.88
C ALA A 211 14.79 5.46 6.34
N CYS A 212 13.74 5.17 7.11
CA CYS A 212 13.66 5.58 8.50
C CYS A 212 14.53 4.78 9.48
N ASP A 213 15.21 3.71 9.03
CA ASP A 213 16.23 3.04 9.83
C ASP A 213 17.51 3.90 9.95
N PHE A 214 17.71 4.86 9.06
CA PHE A 214 18.84 5.79 9.04
C PHE A 214 18.53 7.08 9.80
N ASP A 215 19.54 7.69 10.40
CA ASP A 215 19.38 8.92 11.19
C ASP A 215 19.33 10.17 10.30
N SER A 216 19.90 10.09 9.10
CA SER A 216 19.90 11.18 8.11
C SER A 216 19.82 10.67 6.66
N GLN A 217 19.56 11.59 5.73
CA GLN A 217 19.65 11.30 4.29
C GLN A 217 21.08 10.98 3.85
N GLN A 218 22.08 11.55 4.53
CA GLN A 218 23.50 11.29 4.30
C GLN A 218 23.85 9.85 4.66
N ASP A 219 23.32 9.32 5.76
CA ASP A 219 23.55 7.94 6.16
C ASP A 219 22.87 6.97 5.18
N LEU A 220 21.64 7.27 4.75
CA LEU A 220 20.98 6.49 3.71
C LEU A 220 21.79 6.53 2.41
N ALA A 221 22.19 7.72 1.96
CA ALA A 221 22.99 7.90 0.74
C ALA A 221 24.30 7.10 0.80
N GLY A 222 25.04 7.22 1.91
CA GLY A 222 26.27 6.47 2.15
C GLY A 222 26.04 4.96 2.12
N TYR A 223 24.93 4.48 2.69
CA TYR A 223 24.59 3.06 2.66
C TYR A 223 24.25 2.56 1.25
N LEU A 224 23.51 3.33 0.46
CA LEU A 224 23.22 2.97 -0.93
C LEU A 224 24.49 2.93 -1.79
N LEU A 225 25.42 3.87 -1.60
CA LEU A 225 26.74 3.88 -2.27
C LEU A 225 27.65 2.73 -1.81
N TYR A 226 27.60 2.35 -0.53
CA TYR A 226 28.25 1.13 -0.03
C TYR A 226 27.72 -0.11 -0.75
N LEU A 227 26.40 -0.27 -0.84
CA LEU A 227 25.81 -1.40 -1.56
C LEU A 227 26.10 -1.35 -3.07
N ASP A 228 26.24 -0.16 -3.65
CA ASP A 228 26.63 -0.03 -5.06
C ASP A 228 28.04 -0.56 -5.31
N SER A 229 28.98 -0.25 -4.42
CA SER A 229 30.38 -0.70 -4.50
C SER A 229 30.61 -2.11 -3.94
N ASN A 230 29.60 -2.73 -3.29
CA ASN A 230 29.70 -4.06 -2.69
C ASN A 230 28.59 -4.98 -3.21
N ASP A 231 28.90 -5.66 -4.31
CA ASP A 231 28.00 -6.62 -4.96
C ASP A 231 27.56 -7.76 -4.03
N THR A 232 28.42 -8.22 -3.13
CA THR A 232 28.06 -9.29 -2.18
C THR A 232 26.96 -8.81 -1.25
N ALA A 233 27.13 -7.63 -0.62
CA ALA A 233 26.13 -7.05 0.27
C ALA A 233 24.83 -6.70 -0.49
N TYR A 234 24.93 -6.16 -1.71
CA TYR A 234 23.76 -5.89 -2.55
C TYR A 234 22.97 -7.17 -2.88
N ARG A 235 23.66 -8.26 -3.22
CA ARG A 235 23.04 -9.54 -3.59
C ARG A 235 22.24 -10.17 -2.47
N GLU A 236 22.61 -9.93 -1.22
CA GLU A 236 21.84 -10.39 -0.06
C GLU A 236 20.40 -9.88 -0.12
N TYR A 237 20.18 -8.65 -0.64
CA TYR A 237 18.85 -8.09 -0.79
C TYR A 237 17.97 -8.78 -1.84
N LEU A 238 18.60 -9.55 -2.73
CA LEU A 238 17.94 -10.28 -3.81
C LEU A 238 17.93 -11.79 -3.55
N SER A 239 18.48 -12.27 -2.44
CA SER A 239 18.57 -13.69 -2.09
C SER A 239 17.19 -14.38 -2.05
N TRP A 240 16.15 -13.67 -1.63
CA TRP A 240 14.76 -14.16 -1.64
C TRP A 240 14.24 -14.50 -3.04
N LYS A 241 14.83 -13.94 -4.11
CA LYS A 241 14.50 -14.28 -5.50
C LYS A 241 14.99 -15.68 -5.87
N GLU A 242 16.02 -16.18 -5.19
CA GLU A 242 16.59 -17.50 -5.38
C GLU A 242 15.95 -18.52 -4.43
N ALA A 243 15.82 -18.17 -3.14
CA ALA A 243 15.22 -19.02 -2.13
C ALA A 243 13.68 -19.12 -2.25
N GLY A 244 13.06 -18.15 -2.91
CA GLY A 244 11.62 -17.94 -2.90
C GLY A 244 11.17 -17.03 -1.75
N PRO A 245 9.96 -16.45 -1.85
CA PRO A 245 9.42 -15.58 -0.80
C PRO A 245 9.20 -16.34 0.52
N SER A 246 9.08 -15.61 1.62
CA SER A 246 8.72 -16.16 2.93
C SER A 246 7.34 -16.80 2.93
N ALA A 247 7.06 -17.64 3.93
CA ALA A 247 5.72 -18.20 4.12
C ALA A 247 4.68 -17.09 4.34
N ASP A 248 5.06 -16.04 5.05
CA ASP A 248 4.18 -14.92 5.37
C ASP A 248 3.80 -14.12 4.13
N PHE A 249 4.79 -13.80 3.30
CA PHE A 249 4.53 -13.12 2.03
C PHE A 249 3.69 -13.98 1.08
N ARG A 250 3.91 -15.31 1.06
CA ARG A 250 3.02 -16.22 0.32
C ARG A 250 1.59 -16.21 0.85
N SER A 251 1.39 -16.11 2.16
CA SER A 251 0.06 -15.98 2.76
C SER A 251 -0.61 -14.68 2.33
N LEU A 252 0.13 -13.57 2.38
CA LEU A 252 -0.34 -12.27 1.89
C LEU A 252 -0.66 -12.31 0.38
N MET A 253 0.14 -12.97 -0.45
CA MET A 253 -0.19 -13.12 -1.88
C MET A 253 -1.51 -13.87 -2.10
N ARG A 254 -1.81 -14.89 -1.28
CA ARG A 254 -3.05 -15.67 -1.40
C ARG A 254 -4.30 -14.85 -1.11
N THR A 255 -4.21 -13.81 -0.28
CA THR A 255 -5.36 -12.90 -0.06
C THR A 255 -5.68 -12.05 -1.28
N ALA A 256 -4.77 -11.99 -2.24
CA ALA A 256 -4.92 -11.26 -3.49
C ALA A 256 -5.11 -12.18 -4.72
N ASP A 257 -5.41 -13.47 -4.51
CA ASP A 257 -5.69 -14.42 -5.60
C ASP A 257 -7.06 -14.17 -6.24
N LEU A 258 -8.00 -13.59 -5.49
CA LEU A 258 -9.31 -13.17 -5.99
C LEU A 258 -9.35 -11.66 -6.23
N SER A 259 -10.17 -11.24 -7.19
CA SER A 259 -10.42 -9.81 -7.37
C SER A 259 -11.15 -9.25 -6.14
N PRO A 260 -10.93 -7.97 -5.78
CA PRO A 260 -11.64 -7.32 -4.69
C PRO A 260 -13.17 -7.40 -4.80
N TRP A 261 -13.69 -7.38 -6.03
CA TRP A 261 -15.12 -7.57 -6.31
C TRP A 261 -15.62 -8.97 -5.93
N CYS A 262 -14.83 -10.00 -6.21
CA CYS A 262 -15.15 -11.37 -5.80
C CYS A 262 -15.14 -11.50 -4.28
N GLU A 263 -14.12 -10.95 -3.62
CA GLU A 263 -14.02 -10.91 -2.16
C GLU A 263 -15.22 -10.21 -1.52
N MET A 264 -15.67 -9.09 -2.10
CA MET A 264 -16.86 -8.38 -1.65
C MET A 264 -18.15 -9.17 -1.87
N CYS A 265 -18.30 -9.89 -2.99
CA CYS A 265 -19.42 -10.81 -3.21
C CYS A 265 -19.46 -11.90 -2.13
N ILE A 266 -18.30 -12.49 -1.83
CA ILE A 266 -18.14 -13.52 -0.80
C ILE A 266 -18.48 -12.93 0.57
N ALA A 267 -17.98 -11.74 0.90
CA ALA A 267 -18.31 -11.02 2.13
C ALA A 267 -19.82 -10.78 2.28
N ALA A 268 -20.48 -10.28 1.23
CA ALA A 268 -21.92 -10.09 1.23
C ALA A 268 -22.69 -11.41 1.43
N ALA A 269 -22.20 -12.50 0.81
CA ALA A 269 -22.82 -13.82 0.94
C ALA A 269 -22.85 -14.36 2.38
N GLN A 270 -21.91 -13.93 3.24
CA GLN A 270 -21.90 -14.31 4.65
C GLN A 270 -23.10 -13.77 5.43
N ARG A 271 -23.69 -12.65 4.97
CA ARG A 271 -24.87 -12.04 5.57
C ARG A 271 -26.17 -12.54 4.94
N THR A 272 -26.10 -13.17 3.77
CA THR A 272 -27.24 -13.75 3.04
C THR A 272 -27.02 -15.22 2.63
N PRO A 273 -26.61 -16.12 3.55
CA PRO A 273 -26.18 -17.48 3.20
C PRO A 273 -27.30 -18.34 2.58
N TRP A 274 -28.56 -17.97 2.79
CA TRP A 274 -29.73 -18.62 2.20
C TRP A 274 -29.89 -18.37 0.69
N ALA A 275 -29.20 -17.36 0.14
CA ALA A 275 -29.27 -17.00 -1.28
C ALA A 275 -28.37 -17.87 -2.18
N PHE A 276 -27.59 -18.80 -1.61
CA PHE A 276 -26.57 -19.58 -2.33
C PHE A 276 -26.80 -21.08 -2.27
N ASP A 277 -26.42 -21.79 -3.33
CA ASP A 277 -26.50 -23.25 -3.40
C ASP A 277 -25.43 -23.95 -2.53
N GLY A 278 -25.51 -25.29 -2.43
CA GLY A 278 -24.59 -26.08 -1.59
C GLY A 278 -23.12 -25.93 -1.99
N THR A 279 -22.84 -25.92 -3.30
CA THR A 279 -21.49 -25.78 -3.85
C THR A 279 -20.88 -24.43 -3.49
N THR A 280 -21.66 -23.36 -3.64
CA THR A 280 -21.24 -21.99 -3.32
C THR A 280 -20.99 -21.83 -1.83
N ARG A 281 -21.82 -22.44 -0.97
CA ARG A 281 -21.59 -22.45 0.48
C ARG A 281 -20.28 -23.15 0.87
N GLN A 282 -19.93 -24.25 0.19
CA GLN A 282 -18.66 -24.95 0.44
C GLN A 282 -17.45 -24.11 0.01
N ALA A 283 -17.53 -23.45 -1.14
CA ALA A 283 -16.48 -22.53 -1.60
C ALA A 283 -16.29 -21.34 -0.64
N LEU A 284 -17.39 -20.77 -0.13
CA LEU A 284 -17.38 -19.72 0.88
C LEU A 284 -16.66 -20.16 2.16
N ALA A 285 -16.94 -21.38 2.66
CA ALA A 285 -16.30 -21.92 3.86
C ALA A 285 -14.78 -22.11 3.68
N ALA A 286 -14.34 -22.64 2.54
CA ALA A 286 -12.91 -22.80 2.24
C ALA A 286 -12.18 -21.45 2.17
N HIS A 287 -12.81 -20.46 1.54
CA HIS A 287 -12.28 -19.10 1.49
C HIS A 287 -12.20 -18.47 2.90
N GLN A 288 -13.24 -18.62 3.74
CA GLN A 288 -13.24 -18.15 5.12
C GLN A 288 -12.10 -18.74 5.96
N HIS A 289 -11.80 -20.03 5.78
CA HIS A 289 -10.65 -20.65 6.45
C HIS A 289 -9.32 -19.98 6.07
N THR A 290 -9.11 -19.75 4.77
CA THR A 290 -7.91 -19.06 4.25
C THR A 290 -7.77 -17.66 4.84
N LYS A 291 -8.90 -16.93 4.95
CA LYS A 291 -8.94 -15.60 5.55
C LYS A 291 -8.60 -15.63 7.04
N GLN A 292 -9.16 -16.56 7.80
CA GLN A 292 -8.85 -16.70 9.23
C GLN A 292 -7.37 -17.04 9.48
N GLU A 293 -6.76 -17.86 8.62
CA GLU A 293 -5.33 -18.14 8.66
C GLU A 293 -4.51 -16.87 8.41
N PHE A 294 -4.89 -16.09 7.41
CA PHE A 294 -4.28 -14.78 7.14
C PHE A 294 -4.42 -13.82 8.32
N ASP A 295 -5.62 -13.65 8.88
CA ASP A 295 -5.87 -12.73 10.00
C ASP A 295 -5.04 -13.10 11.23
N ARG A 296 -4.90 -14.40 11.53
CA ARG A 296 -4.03 -14.89 12.60
C ARG A 296 -2.57 -14.55 12.35
N LEU A 297 -2.10 -14.74 11.13
CA LEU A 297 -0.73 -14.41 10.74
C LEU A 297 -0.49 -12.89 10.81
N ASN A 298 -1.43 -12.10 10.29
CA ASN A 298 -1.36 -10.64 10.33
C ASN A 298 -1.29 -10.12 11.78
N ALA A 299 -2.12 -10.67 12.66
CA ALA A 299 -2.12 -10.34 14.09
C ALA A 299 -0.82 -10.77 14.79
N GLN A 300 -0.16 -11.83 14.35
CA GLN A 300 1.17 -12.20 14.84
C GLN A 300 2.21 -11.16 14.41
N LEU A 301 2.22 -10.81 13.13
CA LEU A 301 3.15 -9.81 12.60
C LEU A 301 2.93 -8.41 13.19
N ASP A 302 1.72 -8.06 13.65
CA ASP A 302 1.46 -6.79 14.38
C ASP A 302 2.21 -6.73 15.71
N ARG A 303 2.36 -7.86 16.40
CA ARG A 303 3.09 -7.93 17.67
C ARG A 303 4.61 -7.82 17.47
N ASP A 304 5.07 -8.25 16.30
CA ASP A 304 6.49 -8.26 15.91
C ASP A 304 6.89 -7.03 15.08
N ALA A 305 5.94 -6.14 14.78
CA ALA A 305 6.19 -4.96 13.95
C ALA A 305 7.16 -3.99 14.66
N SER A 306 8.36 -3.91 14.08
CA SER A 306 9.45 -3.01 14.47
C SER A 306 9.02 -1.54 14.60
N MET A 307 9.73 -0.82 15.47
CA MET A 307 9.62 0.62 15.78
C MET A 307 9.02 1.47 14.66
N PRO A 308 7.98 2.28 14.95
CA PRO A 308 7.45 3.22 13.98
C PRO A 308 8.54 4.22 13.58
N CYS A 309 8.56 4.62 12.31
CA CYS A 309 9.34 5.78 11.85
C CYS A 309 8.96 7.10 12.58
N ARG A 310 7.92 7.08 13.43
CA ARG A 310 7.49 8.19 14.29
C ARG A 310 8.59 8.52 15.31
N GLY A 311 9.06 9.76 15.28
CA GLY A 311 10.06 10.29 16.23
C GLY A 311 11.41 10.63 15.63
N LYS A 312 11.76 10.14 14.42
CA LYS A 312 13.00 10.53 13.72
C LYS A 312 12.81 11.83 12.93
N THR A 313 12.89 12.96 13.61
CA THR A 313 12.61 14.32 13.08
C THR A 313 13.29 14.65 11.76
N ALA A 314 14.49 14.14 11.48
CA ALA A 314 15.25 14.46 10.26
C ALA A 314 14.50 14.16 8.94
N TRP A 315 13.64 13.14 8.92
CA TRP A 315 12.84 12.80 7.73
C TRP A 315 11.51 13.56 7.62
N TRP A 316 11.09 14.20 8.72
CA TRP A 316 9.79 14.89 8.86
C TRP A 316 9.93 16.42 8.90
N GLN A 317 11.15 16.95 8.91
CA GLN A 317 11.44 18.38 8.99
C GLN A 317 11.32 19.14 7.66
N VAL A 318 10.98 18.45 6.57
CA VAL A 318 10.76 19.10 5.28
C VAL A 318 9.50 19.94 5.36
N GLN A 319 9.70 21.25 5.47
CA GLN A 319 8.64 22.25 5.45
C GLN A 319 8.27 22.60 3.99
N PRO A 320 7.02 23.04 3.74
CA PRO A 320 6.66 23.64 2.45
C PRO A 320 7.57 24.84 2.14
N ALA A 321 7.80 25.10 0.85
CA ALA A 321 8.37 26.38 0.42
C ALA A 321 7.46 27.51 0.92
N GLU A 322 8.06 28.63 1.35
CA GLU A 322 7.35 29.75 1.99
C GLU A 322 6.01 30.07 1.31
N GLY A 323 4.90 29.96 2.06
CA GLY A 323 3.54 30.23 1.59
C GLY A 323 2.59 29.02 1.48
N GLY A 324 3.09 27.78 1.60
CA GLY A 324 2.24 26.60 1.77
C GLY A 324 1.89 26.36 3.23
N ALA A 325 0.62 26.20 3.58
CA ALA A 325 0.23 25.85 4.95
C ALA A 325 0.87 24.52 5.36
N ALA A 326 1.69 24.52 6.41
CA ALA A 326 2.23 23.31 7.01
C ALA A 326 1.08 22.52 7.63
N LEU A 327 0.70 21.39 7.01
CA LEU A 327 -0.22 20.40 7.62
C LEU A 327 0.40 19.67 8.83
N TRP A 328 1.66 19.99 9.18
CA TRP A 328 2.36 19.41 10.32
C TRP A 328 3.02 20.49 11.18
N THR A 329 2.22 21.41 11.72
CA THR A 329 2.38 21.81 13.12
C THR A 329 1.34 21.04 13.92
N ARG A 330 1.68 19.82 14.33
CA ARG A 330 0.91 19.13 15.37
C ARG A 330 1.70 19.19 16.66
N ASP A 331 1.69 20.37 17.26
CA ASP A 331 1.90 20.51 18.69
C ASP A 331 0.82 19.68 19.40
N ASP A 332 1.28 18.91 20.38
CA ASP A 332 0.56 18.41 21.55
C ASP A 332 -0.59 17.40 21.40
N ALA A 333 -0.42 16.31 22.15
CA ALA A 333 -1.47 15.60 22.89
C ALA A 333 -2.71 15.14 22.09
N VAL A 334 -2.62 13.94 21.49
CA VAL A 334 -3.80 13.06 21.52
C VAL A 334 -3.93 12.54 22.95
N HIS A 335 -4.68 13.29 23.76
CA HIS A 335 -5.31 12.72 24.95
C HIS A 335 -6.23 11.59 24.48
N LEU A 336 -5.83 10.35 24.74
CA LEU A 336 -6.78 9.27 24.88
C LEU A 336 -7.70 9.63 26.06
N PRO A 337 -9.03 9.54 25.93
CA PRO A 337 -9.90 9.69 27.09
C PRO A 337 -9.59 8.57 28.09
N PRO A 338 -9.50 8.86 29.41
CA PRO A 338 -9.46 7.83 30.42
C PRO A 338 -10.87 7.27 30.65
N GLY A 339 -11.02 5.94 30.58
CA GLY A 339 -12.19 5.20 31.06
C GLY A 339 -13.11 4.68 29.97
#